data_AF-A0A8K1DBE4-F1
#
_entry.id   AF-A0A8K1DBE4-F1
#
_cell.length_a   1.000
_cell.length_b   1.000
_cell.length_c   1.000
_cell.angle_alpha   90.00
_cell.angle_beta   90.00
_cell.angle_gamma   90.00
#
_symmetry.space_group_name_H-M   'P 1'
#
loop_
_entity.id
_entity.type
_entity.pdbx_description
1 polymer ?
#
loop_
_entity_poly.entity_id
_entity_poly.type
_entity_poly.pdbx_seq_one_letter_code
_entity_poly.pdbx_strand_id
1 'polypeptide(L)'
;MGDPAGGSQTPGSVTPGGVPTVTPVTYRKSRGQGATVATWKALSQTLVKDLMKALKEYGQDSPYFEGMLFSSFGGITVVPFDLRQIFKCLSSKMEFELWEVTWGKLLKDALPGLLEDPTAATDNAGNPITLNHLLGEGDWKAATDQATNIPPNVLEFVANQACKAFLKMQPYGPSQCYLEIFQEPQEPYVKFVE
;
A
#
# COMPACT_ATOMS: atom_id res chain seq x y z
N MET A 1 -36.77 -29.23 -47.49
CA MET A 1 -36.65 -28.08 -46.59
C MET A 1 -35.18 -28.02 -46.15
N GLY A 2 -34.39 -27.18 -46.82
CA GLY A 2 -33.02 -26.70 -46.49
C GLY A 2 -31.95 -27.61 -45.86
N ASP A 3 -30.90 -27.92 -46.63
CA ASP A 3 -29.47 -27.92 -46.21
C ASP A 3 -28.98 -26.47 -45.86
N PRO A 4 -27.74 -26.19 -45.36
CA PRO A 4 -26.55 -27.05 -45.15
C PRO A 4 -25.72 -26.80 -43.87
N ALA A 5 -24.62 -27.54 -43.80
CA ALA A 5 -23.40 -27.41 -42.99
C ALA A 5 -22.69 -26.02 -42.98
N GLY A 6 -21.83 -25.85 -41.96
CA GLY A 6 -20.71 -24.89 -41.86
C GLY A 6 -20.28 -24.79 -40.38
N GLY A 7 -19.07 -25.12 -39.92
CA GLY A 7 -17.74 -25.06 -40.55
C GLY A 7 -17.03 -23.77 -40.11
N SER A 8 -16.19 -23.83 -39.06
CA SER A 8 -14.87 -23.16 -38.98
C SER A 8 -14.26 -23.17 -37.56
N GLN A 9 -12.95 -23.41 -37.51
CA GLN A 9 -12.08 -23.44 -36.34
C GLN A 9 -11.55 -22.02 -35.98
N THR A 10 -11.46 -21.71 -34.67
CA THR A 10 -10.44 -20.88 -33.93
C THR A 10 -10.09 -19.44 -34.39
N PRO A 11 -9.33 -18.60 -33.64
CA PRO A 11 -8.92 -18.60 -32.22
C PRO A 11 -9.13 -17.24 -31.48
N GLY A 12 -9.00 -17.24 -30.15
CA GLY A 12 -8.39 -16.11 -29.42
C GLY A 12 -9.30 -15.02 -28.85
N SER A 13 -9.43 -15.02 -27.52
CA SER A 13 -9.02 -13.86 -26.73
C SER A 13 -8.56 -14.34 -25.35
N VAL A 14 -7.30 -14.78 -25.30
CA VAL A 14 -6.54 -14.59 -24.07
C VAL A 14 -6.46 -13.08 -23.92
N THR A 15 -7.15 -12.50 -22.95
CA THR A 15 -6.86 -11.13 -22.51
C THR A 15 -5.75 -11.25 -21.48
N PRO A 16 -4.49 -10.87 -21.78
CA PRO A 16 -3.46 -10.75 -20.78
C PRO A 16 -3.61 -9.36 -20.15
N GLY A 17 -3.62 -9.29 -18.82
CA GLY A 17 -3.52 -8.01 -18.11
C GLY A 17 -4.86 -7.41 -17.68
N GLY A 18 -5.69 -8.20 -16.99
CA GLY A 18 -6.68 -7.61 -16.09
C GLY A 18 -5.97 -7.10 -14.84
N VAL A 19 -5.74 -5.79 -14.75
CA VAL A 19 -5.22 -5.18 -13.52
C VAL A 19 -6.27 -5.38 -12.42
N PRO A 20 -5.92 -5.97 -11.27
CA PRO A 20 -6.86 -6.20 -10.18
C PRO A 20 -7.33 -4.89 -9.53
N THR A 21 -8.63 -4.80 -9.24
CA THR A 21 -9.37 -3.62 -8.73
C THR A 21 -9.62 -3.73 -7.21
N VAL A 22 -9.22 -2.75 -6.38
CA VAL A 22 -8.97 -2.95 -4.92
C VAL A 22 -9.14 -1.69 -4.00
N THR A 23 -9.67 -1.65 -2.75
CA THR A 23 -10.30 -0.39 -2.19
C THR A 23 -10.45 -0.17 -0.69
N PRO A 24 -10.39 1.11 -0.20
CA PRO A 24 -10.75 1.44 1.16
C PRO A 24 -12.13 0.98 1.63
N VAL A 25 -12.15 0.73 2.93
CA VAL A 25 -13.28 0.28 3.71
C VAL A 25 -14.04 1.49 4.20
N THR A 26 -15.36 1.47 4.03
CA THR A 26 -16.25 2.45 4.64
C THR A 26 -16.91 1.83 5.86
N TYR A 27 -16.63 2.38 7.04
CA TYR A 27 -17.30 2.00 8.29
C TYR A 27 -18.58 2.82 8.43
N ARG A 28 -19.74 2.17 8.35
CA ARG A 28 -21.04 2.81 8.65
C ARG A 28 -21.48 2.42 10.05
N LYS A 29 -21.55 3.40 10.97
CA LYS A 29 -22.24 3.20 12.26
C LYS A 29 -23.74 3.08 12.00
N SER A 30 -24.31 1.90 12.22
CA SER A 30 -25.76 1.72 12.15
C SER A 30 -26.42 2.47 13.31
N ARG A 31 -27.36 3.39 12.99
CA ARG A 31 -28.20 4.07 13.99
C ARG A 31 -29.29 3.08 14.45
N GLY A 32 -28.92 2.18 15.33
CA GLY A 32 -29.81 1.17 15.89
C GLY A 32 -29.09 -0.17 16.00
N GLN A 33 -28.63 -0.48 17.21
CA GLN A 33 -27.87 -1.68 17.60
C GLN A 33 -26.48 -1.83 16.96
N GLY A 34 -25.46 -1.35 17.67
CA GLY A 34 -24.19 -2.03 17.98
C GLY A 34 -23.23 -2.50 16.87
N ALA A 35 -23.62 -2.58 15.60
CA ALA A 35 -22.76 -3.12 14.54
C ALA A 35 -22.30 -2.01 13.60
N THR A 36 -20.99 -1.74 13.59
CA THR A 36 -20.33 -0.99 12.54
C THR A 36 -20.17 -1.94 11.35
N VAL A 37 -20.97 -1.77 10.30
CA VAL A 37 -20.82 -2.59 9.10
C VAL A 37 -19.70 -1.99 8.27
N ALA A 38 -18.60 -2.72 8.14
CA ALA A 38 -17.52 -2.41 7.23
C ALA A 38 -17.95 -2.82 5.81
N THR A 39 -17.98 -1.86 4.88
CA THR A 39 -18.26 -2.12 3.46
C THR A 39 -17.02 -1.79 2.65
N TRP A 40 -16.40 -2.81 2.06
CA TRP A 40 -15.30 -2.68 1.10
C TRP A 40 -15.82 -2.15 -0.26
N LYS A 41 -15.11 -1.23 -0.93
CA LYS A 41 -15.54 -0.58 -2.21
C LYS A 41 -14.65 -0.99 -3.42
N ALA A 42 -14.52 -0.19 -4.53
CA ALA A 42 -13.50 -0.28 -5.64
C ALA A 42 -12.38 0.85 -5.62
N LEU A 43 -11.06 0.54 -5.85
CA LEU A 43 -9.88 1.46 -5.78
C LEU A 43 -10.17 2.84 -6.34
N SER A 44 -9.76 3.91 -5.66
CA SER A 44 -9.77 5.24 -6.27
C SER A 44 -8.66 5.34 -7.32
N GLN A 45 -9.02 5.18 -8.58
CA GLN A 45 -8.13 5.40 -9.72
C GLN A 45 -7.59 6.84 -9.76
N THR A 46 -8.37 7.79 -9.27
CA THR A 46 -7.95 9.18 -9.13
C THR A 46 -6.82 9.30 -8.13
N LEU A 47 -6.94 8.68 -6.95
CA LEU A 47 -5.89 8.72 -5.93
C LEU A 47 -4.55 8.18 -6.46
N VAL A 48 -4.57 7.00 -7.09
CA VAL A 48 -3.33 6.41 -7.63
C VAL A 48 -2.73 7.26 -8.74
N LYS A 49 -3.56 7.83 -9.62
CA LYS A 49 -3.09 8.77 -10.66
C LYS A 49 -2.46 10.02 -10.07
N ASP A 50 -3.07 10.60 -9.04
CA ASP A 50 -2.57 11.81 -8.39
C ASP A 50 -1.24 11.52 -7.68
N LEU A 51 -1.13 10.39 -6.98
CA LEU A 51 0.12 9.96 -6.35
C LEU A 51 1.22 9.68 -7.38
N MET A 52 0.93 8.95 -8.47
CA MET A 52 1.91 8.73 -9.54
C MET A 52 2.36 10.03 -10.20
N LYS A 53 1.42 10.97 -10.40
CA LYS A 53 1.73 12.29 -10.96
C LYS A 53 2.64 13.08 -10.02
N ALA A 54 2.31 13.15 -8.74
CA ALA A 54 3.11 13.86 -7.75
C ALA A 54 4.50 13.23 -7.59
N LEU A 55 4.58 11.89 -7.57
CA LEU A 55 5.85 11.17 -7.55
C LEU A 55 6.73 11.51 -8.76
N LYS A 56 6.14 11.60 -9.96
CA LYS A 56 6.85 11.96 -11.19
C LYS A 56 7.28 13.44 -11.23
N GLU A 57 6.45 14.33 -10.70
CA GLU A 57 6.66 15.79 -10.78
C GLU A 57 7.60 16.31 -9.69
N TYR A 58 7.52 15.74 -8.49
CA TYR A 58 8.27 16.22 -7.31
C TYR A 58 9.33 15.24 -6.80
N GLY A 59 9.23 13.94 -7.13
CA GLY A 59 10.13 12.91 -6.63
C GLY A 59 9.72 12.33 -5.28
N GLN A 60 10.27 11.17 -4.93
CA GLN A 60 9.94 10.44 -3.69
C GLN A 60 10.40 11.19 -2.44
N ASP A 61 11.58 11.80 -2.50
CA ASP A 61 12.22 12.48 -1.36
C ASP A 61 11.70 13.91 -1.14
N SER A 62 10.68 14.33 -1.90
CA SER A 62 10.10 15.66 -1.77
C SER A 62 9.20 15.77 -0.55
N PRO A 63 9.36 16.82 0.30
CA PRO A 63 8.46 17.08 1.41
C PRO A 63 6.99 17.23 0.99
N TYR A 64 6.74 17.71 -0.24
CA TYR A 64 5.40 17.80 -0.79
C TYR A 64 4.79 16.41 -1.04
N PHE A 65 5.56 15.54 -1.69
CA PHE A 65 5.10 14.17 -1.97
C PHE A 65 4.90 13.39 -0.67
N GLU A 66 5.83 13.50 0.29
CA GLU A 66 5.68 12.91 1.63
C GLU A 66 4.38 13.37 2.30
N GLY A 67 4.13 14.68 2.37
CA GLY A 67 2.91 15.22 2.96
C GLY A 67 1.64 14.76 2.25
N MET A 68 1.65 14.71 0.91
CA MET A 68 0.53 14.19 0.11
C MET A 68 0.31 12.71 0.35
N LEU A 69 1.38 11.90 0.44
CA LEU A 69 1.32 10.47 0.64
C LEU A 69 0.65 10.15 1.98
N PHE A 70 1.13 10.73 3.09
CA PHE A 70 0.52 10.52 4.40
C PHE A 70 -0.93 11.03 4.44
N SER A 71 -1.21 12.19 3.87
CA SER A 71 -2.57 12.76 3.84
C SER A 71 -3.55 11.93 3.02
N SER A 72 -3.07 11.20 2.01
CA SER A 72 -3.89 10.33 1.17
C SER A 72 -4.47 9.14 1.91
N PHE A 73 -3.79 8.70 2.97
CA PHE A 73 -4.22 7.61 3.84
C PHE A 73 -4.75 8.10 5.19
N GLY A 74 -4.46 9.35 5.56
CA GLY A 74 -4.97 10.00 6.76
C GLY A 74 -6.50 10.08 6.77
N GLY A 75 -7.13 9.45 7.76
CA GLY A 75 -8.60 9.44 7.90
C GLY A 75 -9.35 8.50 6.95
N ILE A 76 -8.65 7.78 6.07
CA ILE A 76 -9.22 6.74 5.21
C ILE A 76 -8.69 5.39 5.67
N THR A 77 -9.57 4.48 6.10
CA THR A 77 -9.18 3.11 6.44
C THR A 77 -8.95 2.29 5.16
N VAL A 78 -7.70 2.11 4.79
CA VAL A 78 -7.25 1.29 3.66
C VAL A 78 -6.76 -0.07 4.16
N VAL A 79 -7.18 -1.17 3.54
CA VAL A 79 -6.77 -2.50 4.01
C VAL A 79 -5.41 -2.91 3.44
N PRO A 80 -4.67 -3.83 4.11
CA PRO A 80 -3.36 -4.28 3.64
C PRO A 80 -3.33 -4.72 2.18
N PHE A 81 -4.39 -5.37 1.71
CA PHE A 81 -4.51 -5.80 0.32
C PHE A 81 -4.49 -4.62 -0.66
N ASP A 82 -5.17 -3.52 -0.35
CA ASP A 82 -5.18 -2.34 -1.21
C ASP A 82 -3.88 -1.55 -1.14
N LEU A 83 -3.27 -1.45 0.05
CA LEU A 83 -1.95 -0.83 0.19
C LEU A 83 -0.95 -1.50 -0.74
N ARG A 84 -0.90 -2.84 -0.78
CA ARG A 84 -0.02 -3.57 -1.71
C ARG A 84 -0.29 -3.21 -3.17
N GLN A 85 -1.56 -3.10 -3.59
CA GLN A 85 -1.85 -2.70 -4.97
C GLN A 85 -1.43 -1.26 -5.26
N ILE A 86 -1.67 -0.34 -4.34
CA ILE A 86 -1.30 1.07 -4.50
C ILE A 86 0.22 1.19 -4.65
N PHE A 87 0.99 0.63 -3.71
CA PHE A 87 2.45 0.72 -3.75
C PHE A 87 3.06 -0.06 -4.91
N LYS A 88 2.42 -1.13 -5.38
CA LYS A 88 2.79 -1.80 -6.62
C LYS A 88 2.63 -0.92 -7.86
N CYS A 89 1.62 -0.04 -7.89
CA CYS A 89 1.43 0.92 -8.98
C CYS A 89 2.42 2.09 -8.90
N LEU A 90 2.88 2.45 -7.70
CA LEU A 90 3.84 3.55 -7.49
C LEU A 90 5.29 3.16 -7.74
N SER A 91 5.61 1.86 -7.74
CA SER A 91 6.98 1.35 -7.75
C SER A 91 7.24 0.51 -9.01
N SER A 92 8.50 0.44 -9.43
CA SER A 92 8.95 -0.65 -10.30
C SER A 92 8.85 -2.00 -9.59
N LYS A 93 9.00 -3.10 -10.33
CA LYS A 93 8.95 -4.45 -9.74
C LYS A 93 9.96 -4.63 -8.60
N MET A 94 11.21 -4.18 -8.80
CA MET A 94 12.28 -4.38 -7.83
C MET A 94 12.11 -3.48 -6.60
N GLU A 95 11.67 -2.23 -6.79
CA GLU A 95 11.32 -1.32 -5.70
C GLU A 95 10.13 -1.86 -4.89
N PHE A 96 9.13 -2.45 -5.55
CA PHE A 96 8.00 -3.05 -4.86
C PHE A 96 8.42 -4.25 -3.98
N GLU A 97 9.29 -5.12 -4.48
CA GLU A 97 9.82 -6.25 -3.68
C GLU A 97 10.60 -5.73 -2.45
N LEU A 98 11.42 -4.68 -2.62
CA LEU A 98 12.11 -4.03 -1.51
C LEU A 98 11.14 -3.38 -0.51
N TRP A 99 10.08 -2.77 -1.02
CA TRP A 99 9.04 -2.16 -0.21
C TRP A 99 8.34 -3.20 0.67
N GLU A 100 7.97 -4.36 0.11
CA GLU A 100 7.31 -5.44 0.87
C GLU A 100 8.20 -5.93 2.03
N VAL A 101 9.50 -6.10 1.79
CA VAL A 101 10.46 -6.49 2.84
C VAL A 101 10.59 -5.39 3.90
N THR A 102 10.72 -4.13 3.48
CA THR A 102 10.90 -2.99 4.39
C THR A 102 9.66 -2.79 5.26
N TRP A 103 8.48 -2.87 4.66
CA TRP A 103 7.20 -2.74 5.35
C TRP A 103 6.97 -3.89 6.33
N GLY A 104 7.24 -5.13 5.91
CA GLY A 104 7.14 -6.29 6.81
C GLY A 104 8.07 -6.20 8.01
N LYS A 105 9.29 -5.69 7.81
CA LYS A 105 10.21 -5.42 8.92
C LYS A 105 9.65 -4.36 9.88
N LEU A 106 9.17 -3.23 9.36
CA LEU A 106 8.59 -2.16 10.19
C LEU A 106 7.38 -2.65 11.00
N LEU A 107 6.50 -3.43 10.40
CA LEU A 107 5.35 -4.01 11.09
C LEU A 107 5.77 -5.01 12.16
N LYS A 108 6.73 -5.89 11.87
CA LYS A 108 7.25 -6.86 12.83
C LYS A 108 7.89 -6.19 14.04
N ASP A 109 8.70 -5.17 13.80
CA ASP A 109 9.42 -4.45 14.86
C ASP A 109 8.46 -3.63 15.73
N ALA A 110 7.39 -3.08 15.13
CA ALA A 110 6.42 -2.25 15.83
C ALA A 110 5.21 -3.02 16.43
N LEU A 111 5.03 -4.29 16.07
CA LEU A 111 3.94 -5.14 16.57
C LEU A 111 3.88 -5.21 18.11
N PRO A 112 4.99 -5.43 18.85
CA PRO A 112 4.92 -5.48 20.31
C PRO A 112 4.33 -4.20 20.93
N GLY A 113 4.74 -3.03 20.42
CA GLY A 113 4.21 -1.75 20.89
C GLY A 113 2.77 -1.49 20.47
N LEU A 114 2.32 -2.02 19.32
CA LEU A 114 0.91 -1.97 18.93
C LEU A 114 0.03 -2.79 19.89
N LEU A 115 0.53 -3.95 20.34
CA LEU A 115 -0.20 -4.85 21.24
C LEU A 115 -0.29 -4.34 22.69
N GLU A 116 0.48 -3.31 23.06
CA GLU A 116 0.34 -2.63 24.35
C GLU A 116 -0.94 -1.78 24.42
N ASP A 117 -1.48 -1.34 23.28
CA ASP A 117 -2.74 -0.62 23.20
C ASP A 117 -3.92 -1.62 23.24
N PRO A 118 -4.76 -1.61 24.29
CA PRO A 118 -5.91 -2.52 24.40
C PRO A 118 -6.91 -2.37 23.24
N THR A 119 -6.96 -1.21 22.59
CA THR A 119 -7.86 -0.95 21.46
C THR A 119 -7.31 -1.48 20.13
N ALA A 120 -6.04 -1.88 20.09
CA ALA A 120 -5.36 -2.42 18.90
C ALA A 120 -4.87 -3.86 19.09
N ALA A 121 -4.92 -4.40 20.31
CA ALA A 121 -4.42 -5.73 20.63
C ALA A 121 -5.26 -6.87 20.03
N THR A 122 -6.56 -6.64 19.76
CA THR A 122 -7.47 -7.66 19.24
C THR A 122 -8.21 -7.19 17.98
N ASP A 123 -8.52 -8.15 17.10
CA ASP A 123 -9.43 -7.95 15.97
C ASP A 123 -10.89 -7.78 16.43
N ASN A 124 -11.80 -7.49 15.50
CA ASN A 124 -13.22 -7.31 15.80
C ASN A 124 -13.92 -8.62 16.25
N ALA A 125 -13.28 -9.78 16.07
CA ALA A 125 -13.75 -11.08 16.55
C ALA A 125 -13.17 -11.45 17.93
N GLY A 126 -12.30 -10.61 18.51
CA GLY A 126 -11.65 -10.83 19.80
C GLY A 126 -10.39 -11.69 19.74
N ASN A 127 -9.86 -11.99 18.56
CA ASN A 127 -8.60 -12.70 18.40
C ASN A 127 -7.41 -11.73 18.49
N PRO A 128 -6.24 -12.15 18.98
CA PRO A 128 -5.05 -11.30 18.99
C PRO A 128 -4.63 -10.87 17.58
N ILE A 129 -4.28 -9.59 17.42
CA ILE A 129 -3.68 -9.09 16.19
C ILE A 129 -2.31 -9.76 15.97
N THR A 130 -2.09 -10.29 14.77
CA THR A 130 -0.83 -10.94 14.39
C THR A 130 -0.20 -10.26 13.18
N LEU A 131 1.08 -10.54 12.91
CA LEU A 131 1.76 -10.01 11.73
C LEU A 131 1.04 -10.34 10.41
N ASN A 132 0.41 -11.52 10.32
CA ASN A 132 -0.38 -11.91 9.14
C ASN A 132 -1.59 -10.99 8.92
N HIS A 133 -2.23 -10.49 9.98
CA HIS A 133 -3.30 -9.49 9.85
C HIS A 133 -2.75 -8.21 9.23
N LEU A 134 -1.62 -7.72 9.76
CA LEU A 134 -1.02 -6.45 9.35
C LEU A 134 -0.52 -6.49 7.91
N LEU A 135 0.00 -7.64 7.47
CA LEU A 135 0.50 -7.86 6.12
C LEU A 135 -0.60 -8.28 5.13
N GLY A 136 -1.75 -8.76 5.61
CA GLY A 136 -2.75 -9.37 4.73
C GLY A 136 -2.28 -10.70 4.12
N GLU A 137 -1.54 -11.49 4.91
CA GLU A 137 -0.93 -12.75 4.48
C GLU A 137 -1.61 -13.97 5.15
N GLY A 138 -1.33 -15.17 4.63
CA GLY A 138 -1.97 -16.40 5.11
C GLY A 138 -3.48 -16.37 4.88
N ASP A 139 -4.25 -16.51 5.96
CA ASP A 139 -5.72 -16.45 5.94
C ASP A 139 -6.26 -15.04 5.67
N TRP A 140 -5.42 -14.02 5.79
CA TRP A 140 -5.80 -12.61 5.66
C TRP A 140 -5.66 -12.07 4.25
N LYS A 141 -5.71 -12.90 3.20
CA LYS A 141 -5.53 -12.42 1.81
C LYS A 141 -6.74 -11.70 1.24
N ALA A 142 -7.95 -11.98 1.74
CA ALA A 142 -9.18 -11.41 1.23
C ALA A 142 -9.41 -10.00 1.80
N ALA A 143 -9.60 -9.03 0.91
CA ALA A 143 -9.82 -7.63 1.29
C ALA A 143 -11.09 -7.44 2.15
N THR A 144 -12.13 -8.23 1.89
CA THR A 144 -13.38 -8.22 2.66
C THR A 144 -13.18 -8.66 4.10
N ASP A 145 -12.31 -9.64 4.32
CA ASP A 145 -12.05 -10.21 5.65
C ASP A 145 -11.17 -9.24 6.45
N GLN A 146 -10.17 -8.65 5.79
CA GLN A 146 -9.38 -7.56 6.35
C GLN A 146 -10.28 -6.38 6.76
N ALA A 147 -11.21 -5.97 5.88
CA ALA A 147 -12.13 -4.87 6.13
C ALA A 147 -13.06 -5.10 7.32
N THR A 148 -13.54 -6.33 7.44
CA THR A 148 -14.52 -6.69 8.45
C THR A 148 -13.89 -6.89 9.82
N ASN A 149 -12.71 -7.52 9.87
CA ASN A 149 -12.14 -7.97 11.13
C ASN A 149 -11.03 -7.07 11.66
N ILE A 150 -10.29 -6.36 10.81
CA ILE A 150 -9.19 -5.50 11.29
C ILE A 150 -9.78 -4.16 11.80
N PRO A 151 -9.42 -3.71 13.02
CA PRO A 151 -9.89 -2.45 13.57
C PRO A 151 -9.39 -1.22 12.79
N PRO A 152 -10.17 -0.13 12.70
CA PRO A 152 -9.79 1.10 12.00
C PRO A 152 -8.43 1.72 12.43
N ASN A 153 -8.15 1.75 13.73
CA ASN A 153 -6.89 2.25 14.29
C ASN A 153 -5.70 1.37 13.88
N VAL A 154 -5.89 0.05 13.79
CA VAL A 154 -4.88 -0.87 13.29
C VAL A 154 -4.64 -0.65 11.79
N LEU A 155 -5.69 -0.44 10.99
CA LEU A 155 -5.56 -0.12 9.56
C LEU A 155 -4.80 1.20 9.33
N GLU A 156 -5.10 2.24 10.10
CA GLU A 156 -4.36 3.51 10.05
C GLU A 156 -2.88 3.33 10.40
N PHE A 157 -2.59 2.57 11.47
CA PHE A 157 -1.23 2.23 11.84
C PHE A 157 -0.49 1.51 10.70
N VAL A 158 -1.14 0.50 10.09
CA VAL A 158 -0.57 -0.28 8.99
C VAL A 158 -0.27 0.60 7.77
N ALA A 159 -1.20 1.50 7.41
CA ALA A 159 -1.01 2.46 6.32
C ALA A 159 0.14 3.44 6.60
N ASN A 160 0.28 3.91 7.84
CA ASN A 160 1.40 4.76 8.23
C ASN A 160 2.74 4.04 8.12
N GLN A 161 2.82 2.76 8.51
CA GLN A 161 4.04 1.97 8.34
C GLN A 161 4.34 1.70 6.85
N ALA A 162 3.31 1.55 6.01
CA ALA A 162 3.47 1.41 4.56
C ALA A 162 4.08 2.66 3.91
N CYS A 163 3.59 3.85 4.30
CA CYS A 163 4.15 5.13 3.84
C CYS A 163 5.60 5.29 4.30
N LYS A 164 5.88 5.02 5.58
CA LYS A 164 7.25 5.05 6.13
C LYS A 164 8.18 4.08 5.42
N ALA A 165 7.70 2.88 5.07
CA ALA A 165 8.49 1.92 4.33
C ALA A 165 8.87 2.47 2.95
N PHE A 166 7.90 3.07 2.25
CA PHE A 166 8.11 3.63 0.91
C PHE A 166 9.14 4.75 0.91
N LEU A 167 9.00 5.73 1.81
CA LEU A 167 9.91 6.86 1.91
C LEU A 167 11.31 6.48 2.40
N LYS A 168 11.44 5.35 3.12
CA LYS A 168 12.75 4.82 3.55
C LYS A 168 13.49 4.05 2.47
N MET A 169 12.82 3.64 1.40
CA MET A 169 13.51 3.01 0.28
C MET A 169 14.40 4.07 -0.37
N GLN A 170 15.71 3.99 -0.17
CA GLN A 170 16.60 4.81 -0.98
C GLN A 170 16.34 4.46 -2.45
N PRO A 171 16.28 5.44 -3.36
CA PRO A 171 16.30 5.14 -4.78
C PRO A 171 17.51 4.22 -5.03
N TYR A 172 17.30 3.15 -5.77
CA TYR A 172 18.37 2.23 -6.21
C TYR A 172 19.28 3.02 -7.18
N GLY A 173 20.11 3.88 -6.63
CA GLY A 173 21.31 4.45 -7.24
C GLY A 173 22.52 3.85 -6.54
N PRO A 174 23.72 3.94 -7.13
CA PRO A 174 24.92 3.63 -6.39
C PRO A 174 24.88 4.45 -5.09
N SER A 175 24.81 3.78 -3.94
CA SER A 175 25.13 4.42 -2.66
C SER A 175 26.50 5.02 -2.87
N GLN A 176 26.59 6.35 -2.98
CA GLN A 176 27.85 7.01 -3.22
C GLN A 176 28.82 6.52 -2.14
N CYS A 177 29.93 5.91 -2.57
CA CYS A 177 30.95 5.51 -1.63
C CYS A 177 31.41 6.79 -0.93
N TYR A 178 31.36 6.86 0.40
CA TYR A 178 31.80 8.07 1.12
C TYR A 178 33.24 8.48 0.77
N LEU A 179 34.06 7.53 0.30
CA LEU A 179 35.42 7.77 -0.17
C LEU A 179 35.49 8.45 -1.55
N GLU A 180 34.38 8.47 -2.29
CA GLU A 180 34.24 9.08 -3.62
C GLU A 180 33.49 10.43 -3.56
N ILE A 181 33.05 10.85 -2.37
CA ILE A 181 32.43 12.16 -2.16
C ILE A 181 33.55 13.16 -1.91
N PHE A 182 33.83 14.00 -2.90
CA PHE A 182 34.75 15.13 -2.80
C PHE A 182 34.11 16.37 -3.41
N GLN A 183 34.43 17.54 -2.86
CA GLN A 183 33.93 18.81 -3.37
C GLN A 183 34.55 19.06 -4.75
N GLU A 184 33.70 19.24 -5.77
CA GLU A 184 34.17 19.58 -7.12
C GLU A 184 34.84 20.98 -7.12
N PRO A 185 35.81 21.26 -8.01
CA PRO A 185 36.60 22.51 -7.98
C PRO A 185 35.78 23.81 -8.06
N GLN A 186 34.55 23.73 -8.59
CA GLN A 186 33.64 24.86 -8.77
C GLN A 186 32.34 24.69 -7.94
N GLU A 187 32.24 23.65 -7.11
CA GLU A 187 31.08 23.42 -6.26
C GLU A 187 31.15 24.29 -5.00
N PRO A 188 30.11 25.09 -4.70
CA PRO A 188 30.04 25.83 -3.45
C PRO A 188 30.05 24.89 -2.24
N TYR A 189 30.81 25.22 -1.20
CA TYR A 189 30.91 24.39 0.01
C TYR A 189 29.57 24.07 0.65
N VAL A 190 28.62 25.02 0.64
CA VAL A 190 27.27 24.82 1.19
C VAL A 190 26.52 23.71 0.46
N LYS A 191 26.72 23.59 -0.85
CA LYS A 191 26.08 22.54 -1.66
C LYS A 191 26.75 21.17 -1.45
N PHE A 192 28.05 21.14 -1.16
CA PHE A 192 28.78 19.90 -0.90
C PHE A 192 28.41 19.23 0.44
N VAL A 193 27.99 20.01 1.44
CA VAL A 193 27.64 19.50 2.77
C VAL A 193 26.16 19.14 2.94
N GLU A 194 25.31 19.53 1.99
CA GLU A 194 23.88 19.17 1.91
C GLU A 194 23.70 17.77 1.32
#